data_AF-A0A7C5NPD1-F1
#
_entry.id   AF-A0A7C5NPD1-F1
#
_cell.length_a   1.000
_cell.length_b   1.000
_cell.length_c   1.000
_cell.angle_alpha   90.00
_cell.angle_beta   90.00
_cell.angle_gamma   90.00
#
_symmetry.space_group_name_H-M   'P 1'
#
loop_
_entity.id
_entity.type
_entity.pdbx_description
1 polymer ?
#
loop_
_entity_poly.entity_id
_entity_poly.type
_entity_poly.pdbx_seq_one_letter_code
_entity_poly.pdbx_strand_id
1 'polypeptide(L)'
;MRFLDGEADERVEQHMRTCEHCLERARSLARLQGRLRASLYRFDCPSSSDLGEYHLGMLPSAESKAIRAHIQLCPHCAQELAVLESYLEALRPDLEIRAGERVRVWIARLMSGSQAAKGPGPQFAPALAGVRGAAAGPLIYMAEGVQIAMEVVEDVEQPGRGQLLGLVTGVETKGWTVQLWRLDERVAETPIDDAGNFTIQDLISGEYSLIMGDSEREIHIPELKMEW
;
A
#
# COMPACT_ATOMS: atom_id res chain seq x y z
N MET A 1 43.41 -11.44 25.19
CA MET A 1 42.19 -10.63 25.04
C MET A 1 42.54 -9.19 24.70
N ARG A 2 43.40 -8.51 25.47
CA ARG A 2 43.93 -7.15 25.16
C ARG A 2 44.23 -6.81 23.69
N PHE A 3 44.90 -7.69 22.93
CA PHE A 3 45.15 -7.47 21.49
C PHE A 3 43.88 -7.41 20.62
N LEU A 4 42.85 -8.20 20.94
CA LEU A 4 41.57 -8.21 20.21
C LEU A 4 40.69 -7.01 20.57
N ASP A 5 40.90 -6.43 21.75
CA ASP A 5 40.17 -5.26 22.25
C ASP A 5 40.91 -3.93 21.96
N GLY A 6 42.03 -3.97 21.21
CA GLY A 6 42.81 -2.79 20.81
C GLY A 6 43.74 -2.23 21.90
N GLU A 7 43.94 -2.96 22.99
CA GLU A 7 44.76 -2.56 24.16
C GLU A 7 46.10 -3.32 24.22
N ALA A 8 46.63 -3.77 23.10
CA ALA A 8 47.91 -4.48 23.09
C ALA A 8 49.11 -3.52 23.13
N ASP A 9 50.11 -3.92 23.91
CA ASP A 9 51.42 -3.26 23.88
C ASP A 9 52.14 -3.55 22.55
N GLU A 10 52.99 -2.62 22.13
CA GLU A 10 53.69 -2.62 20.84
C GLU A 10 54.51 -3.91 20.58
N ARG A 11 55.04 -4.52 21.64
CA ARG A 11 55.73 -5.83 21.58
C ARG A 11 54.81 -6.98 21.16
N VAL A 12 53.56 -6.96 21.60
CA VAL A 12 52.56 -7.99 21.28
C VAL A 12 52.12 -7.81 19.83
N GLU A 13 51.94 -6.58 19.35
CA GLU A 13 51.65 -6.32 17.94
C GLU A 13 52.77 -6.79 17.02
N GLN A 14 54.02 -6.48 17.37
CA GLN A 14 55.18 -6.90 16.60
C GLN A 14 55.28 -8.44 16.54
N HIS A 15 55.02 -9.12 17.68
CA HIS A 15 54.98 -10.57 17.72
C HIS A 15 53.84 -11.16 16.85
N MET A 16 52.64 -10.57 16.89
CA MET A 16 51.49 -10.97 16.06
C MET A 16 51.75 -10.81 14.57
N ARG A 17 52.58 -9.83 14.16
CA ARG A 17 53.01 -9.65 12.76
C ARG A 17 54.03 -10.69 12.30
N THR A 18 54.73 -11.34 13.24
CA THR A 18 55.87 -12.23 12.94
C THR A 18 55.52 -13.71 13.13
N CYS A 19 54.50 -14.04 13.93
CA CYS A 19 54.12 -15.43 14.25
C CYS A 19 52.74 -15.80 13.69
N GLU A 20 52.71 -16.62 12.64
CA GLU A 20 51.48 -17.06 11.98
C GLU A 20 50.55 -17.86 12.90
N HIS A 21 51.10 -18.75 13.74
CA HIS A 21 50.31 -19.56 14.67
C HIS A 21 49.54 -18.71 15.69
N CYS A 22 50.18 -17.68 16.24
CA CYS A 22 49.54 -16.76 17.17
C CYS A 22 48.47 -15.90 16.48
N LEU A 23 48.69 -15.50 15.22
CA LEU A 23 47.71 -14.77 14.41
C LEU A 23 46.48 -15.63 14.10
N GLU A 24 46.66 -16.90 13.73
CA GLU A 24 45.56 -17.84 13.51
C GLU A 24 44.74 -18.07 14.77
N ARG A 25 45.41 -18.24 15.92
CA ARG A 25 44.74 -18.40 17.22
C ARG A 25 43.94 -17.15 17.60
N ALA A 26 44.49 -15.96 17.37
CA ALA A 26 43.78 -14.70 17.58
C ALA A 26 42.54 -14.57 16.68
N ARG A 27 42.67 -14.91 15.39
CA ARG A 27 41.53 -14.95 14.44
C ARG A 27 40.46 -15.94 14.88
N SER A 28 40.83 -17.12 15.35
CA SER A 28 39.88 -18.14 15.85
C SER A 28 39.09 -17.63 17.06
N LEU A 29 39.78 -17.00 18.01
CA LEU A 29 39.14 -16.38 19.18
C LEU A 29 38.24 -15.21 18.79
N ALA A 30 38.66 -14.35 17.86
CA ALA A 30 37.85 -13.25 17.35
C ALA A 30 36.55 -13.77 16.68
N ARG A 31 36.64 -14.84 15.89
CA ARG A 31 35.46 -15.50 15.28
C ARG A 31 34.52 -16.10 16.32
N LEU A 32 35.05 -16.67 17.40
CA LEU A 32 34.23 -17.21 18.49
C LEU A 32 33.55 -16.08 19.27
N GLN A 33 34.29 -15.03 19.63
CA GLN A 33 33.77 -13.84 20.29
C GLN A 33 32.70 -13.14 19.44
N GLY A 34 32.90 -13.04 18.13
CA GLY A 34 31.90 -12.51 17.19
C GLY A 34 30.62 -13.34 17.17
N ARG A 35 30.74 -14.68 17.13
CA ARG A 35 29.56 -15.58 17.18
C ARG A 35 28.82 -15.50 18.51
N LEU A 36 29.54 -15.46 19.64
CA LEU A 36 28.92 -15.31 20.96
C LEU A 36 28.26 -13.95 21.12
N ARG A 37 28.91 -12.86 20.69
CA ARG A 37 28.30 -11.53 20.67
C ARG A 37 27.05 -11.52 19.80
N ALA A 38 27.09 -12.08 18.60
CA ALA A 38 25.91 -12.14 17.72
C ALA A 38 24.78 -13.00 18.33
N SER A 39 25.11 -14.09 19.01
CA SER A 39 24.12 -14.98 19.63
C SER A 39 23.51 -14.41 20.92
N LEU A 40 24.25 -13.57 21.64
CA LEU A 40 23.81 -12.97 22.90
C LEU A 40 23.26 -11.54 22.69
N TYR A 41 23.63 -10.89 21.59
CA TYR A 41 23.03 -9.64 21.18
C TYR A 41 21.58 -9.90 20.81
N ARG A 42 20.66 -9.29 21.58
CA ARG A 42 19.21 -9.37 21.35
C ARG A 42 18.59 -10.76 21.52
N PHE A 43 19.23 -11.67 22.26
CA PHE A 43 18.69 -13.03 22.46
C PHE A 43 17.26 -13.05 23.02
N ASP A 44 16.95 -12.15 23.96
CA ASP A 44 15.60 -12.01 24.54
C ASP A 44 14.75 -10.91 23.88
N CYS A 45 15.24 -10.28 22.80
CA CYS A 45 14.50 -9.24 22.11
C CYS A 45 13.53 -9.86 21.09
N PRO A 46 12.33 -9.28 20.90
CA PRO A 46 11.47 -9.59 19.78
C PRO A 46 12.20 -9.39 18.44
N SER A 47 11.76 -10.13 17.43
CA SER A 47 12.27 -9.93 16.08
C SER A 47 11.82 -8.57 15.52
N SER A 48 12.51 -8.06 14.50
CA SER A 48 12.13 -6.82 13.83
C SER A 48 10.74 -6.90 13.20
N SER A 49 10.34 -8.09 12.73
CA SER A 49 9.01 -8.32 12.18
C SER A 49 7.94 -8.19 13.25
N ASP A 50 8.14 -8.81 14.43
CA ASP A 50 7.19 -8.74 15.55
C ASP A 50 7.01 -7.29 16.04
N LEU A 51 8.08 -6.49 16.06
CA LEU A 51 8.00 -5.06 16.40
C LEU A 51 7.17 -4.27 15.37
N GLY A 52 7.28 -4.60 14.09
CA GLY A 52 6.47 -4.01 13.02
C GLY A 52 5.00 -4.41 13.12
N GLU A 53 4.72 -5.70 13.31
CA GLU A 53 3.35 -6.21 13.50
C GLU A 53 2.70 -5.65 14.78
N TYR A 54 3.49 -5.49 15.85
CA TYR A 54 3.06 -4.79 17.06
C TYR A 54 2.68 -3.33 16.77
N HIS A 55 3.52 -2.59 16.04
CA HIS A 55 3.26 -1.19 15.69
C HIS A 55 1.99 -1.04 14.85
N LEU A 56 1.77 -1.95 13.91
CA LEU A 56 0.60 -1.97 13.02
C LEU A 56 -0.66 -2.55 13.68
N GLY A 57 -0.58 -3.02 14.93
CA GLY A 57 -1.70 -3.58 15.67
C GLY A 57 -2.20 -4.94 15.14
N MET A 58 -1.33 -5.69 14.45
CA MET A 58 -1.68 -6.97 13.81
C MET A 58 -1.49 -8.19 14.72
N LEU A 59 -0.82 -8.03 15.86
CA LEU A 59 -0.56 -9.12 16.80
C LEU A 59 -1.74 -9.40 17.75
N PRO A 60 -1.98 -10.67 18.12
CA PRO A 60 -2.91 -11.04 19.18
C PRO A 60 -2.64 -10.31 20.50
N SER A 61 -3.69 -10.11 21.30
CA SER A 61 -3.61 -9.33 22.55
C SER A 61 -2.60 -9.85 23.58
N ALA A 62 -2.27 -11.14 23.56
CA ALA A 62 -1.27 -11.73 24.45
C ALA A 62 0.17 -11.36 24.06
N GLU A 63 0.50 -11.49 22.77
CA GLU A 63 1.82 -11.18 22.21
C GLU A 63 2.10 -9.68 22.26
N SER A 64 1.09 -8.86 21.94
CA SER A 64 1.17 -7.40 22.07
C SER A 64 1.53 -6.95 23.49
N LYS A 65 1.00 -7.61 24.53
CA LYS A 65 1.33 -7.29 25.93
C LYS A 65 2.77 -7.66 26.28
N ALA A 66 3.25 -8.80 25.81
CA ALA A 66 4.63 -9.25 26.03
C ALA A 66 5.64 -8.29 25.38
N ILE A 67 5.41 -7.91 24.13
CA ILE A 67 6.26 -6.95 23.40
C ILE A 67 6.22 -5.58 24.06
N ARG A 68 5.04 -5.09 24.47
CA ARG A 68 4.92 -3.84 25.21
C ARG A 68 5.74 -3.84 26.51
N ALA A 69 5.67 -4.92 27.28
CA ALA A 69 6.45 -5.06 28.51
C ALA A 69 7.96 -5.08 28.22
N HIS A 70 8.37 -5.76 27.14
CA HIS A 70 9.77 -5.78 26.71
C HIS A 70 10.29 -4.39 26.31
N ILE A 71 9.52 -3.64 25.50
CA ILE A 71 9.91 -2.29 25.04
C ILE A 71 10.11 -1.32 26.22
N GLN A 72 9.34 -1.46 27.30
CA GLN A 72 9.52 -0.64 28.50
C GLN A 72 10.84 -0.89 29.23
N LEU A 73 11.45 -2.05 29.03
CA LEU A 73 12.68 -2.47 29.71
C LEU A 73 13.92 -2.42 28.78
N CYS A 74 13.72 -2.49 27.46
CA CYS A 74 14.78 -2.59 26.47
C CYS A 74 14.92 -1.30 25.63
N PRO A 75 15.99 -0.51 25.83
CA PRO A 75 16.18 0.74 25.08
C PRO A 75 16.42 0.52 23.57
N HIS A 76 17.00 -0.62 23.18
CA HIS A 76 17.25 -0.95 21.77
C HIS A 76 15.93 -1.16 21.01
N CYS A 77 14.99 -1.92 21.57
CA CYS A 77 13.69 -2.14 20.94
C CYS A 77 12.85 -0.86 20.90
N ALA A 78 12.94 -0.02 21.94
CA ALA A 78 12.29 1.29 21.94
C ALA A 78 12.85 2.21 20.83
N GLN A 79 14.17 2.21 20.64
CA GLN A 79 14.82 2.97 19.57
C GLN A 79 14.43 2.47 18.18
N GLU A 80 14.39 1.16 17.98
CA GLU A 80 13.96 0.56 16.70
C GLU A 80 12.53 0.95 16.34
N LEU A 81 11.62 0.94 17.34
CA LEU A 81 10.24 1.37 17.12
C LEU A 81 10.14 2.86 16.77
N ALA A 82 10.92 3.71 17.43
CA ALA A 82 10.96 5.14 17.12
C ALA A 82 11.50 5.42 15.69
N VAL A 83 12.50 4.66 15.25
CA VAL A 83 13.00 4.75 13.86
C VAL A 83 11.91 4.33 12.88
N LEU A 84 11.23 3.21 13.13
CA LEU A 84 10.12 2.75 12.30
C LEU A 84 9.01 3.81 12.21
N GLU A 85 8.61 4.40 13.34
CA GLU A 85 7.62 5.46 13.41
C GLU A 85 8.04 6.68 12.58
N SER A 86 9.28 7.13 12.71
CA SER A 86 9.78 8.26 11.92
C SER A 86 9.81 7.99 10.42
N TYR A 87 10.13 6.76 10.02
CA TYR A 87 10.14 6.34 8.61
C TYR A 87 8.71 6.31 8.05
N LEU A 88 7.75 5.76 8.79
CA LEU A 88 6.35 5.72 8.38
C LEU A 88 5.76 7.12 8.30
N GLU A 89 6.08 8.01 9.23
CA GLU A 89 5.62 9.40 9.18
C GLU A 89 6.22 10.14 7.96
N ALA A 90 7.49 9.92 7.63
CA ALA A 90 8.11 10.49 6.44
C ALA A 90 7.52 9.94 5.12
N LEU A 91 6.95 8.74 5.14
CA LEU A 91 6.24 8.13 4.00
C LEU A 91 4.77 8.52 3.92
N ARG A 92 4.20 9.19 4.94
CA ARG A 92 2.84 9.72 4.81
C ARG A 92 2.88 10.76 3.68
N PRO A 93 2.11 10.57 2.60
CA PRO A 93 2.00 11.60 1.58
C PRO A 93 1.49 12.88 2.26
N ASP A 94 1.97 14.04 1.79
CA ASP A 94 1.42 15.37 2.09
C ASP A 94 -0.01 15.45 1.53
N LEU A 95 -0.92 14.71 2.16
CA LEU A 95 -2.32 15.01 2.13
C LEU A 95 -2.48 16.24 3.03
N GLU A 96 -2.27 17.41 2.45
CA GLU A 96 -2.85 18.65 2.96
C GLU A 96 -4.38 18.52 2.92
N ILE A 97 -4.93 17.68 3.80
CA ILE A 97 -6.35 17.70 4.13
C ILE A 97 -6.54 19.03 4.85
N ARG A 98 -7.09 20.00 4.12
CA ARG A 98 -7.60 21.24 4.69
C ARG A 98 -8.43 20.86 5.92
N ALA A 99 -7.93 21.24 7.09
CA ALA A 99 -8.60 21.04 8.37
C ALA A 99 -9.96 21.75 8.34
N GLY A 100 -11.00 21.03 7.92
CA GLY A 100 -12.34 21.60 7.73
C GLY A 100 -13.43 20.57 7.41
N GLU A 101 -13.15 19.59 6.56
CA GLU A 101 -14.14 18.54 6.22
C GLU A 101 -13.55 17.17 6.55
N ARG A 102 -14.18 16.47 7.50
CA ARG A 102 -13.90 15.07 7.78
C ARG A 102 -14.52 14.22 6.67
N VAL A 103 -13.94 14.29 5.48
CA VAL A 103 -14.35 13.42 4.37
C VAL A 103 -13.94 12.00 4.72
N ARG A 104 -14.90 11.07 4.73
CA ARG A 104 -14.60 9.64 4.85
C ARG A 104 -14.13 9.15 3.48
N VAL A 105 -12.83 8.86 3.36
CA VAL A 105 -12.24 8.29 2.14
C VAL A 105 -12.34 6.77 2.19
N TRP A 106 -12.99 6.19 1.18
CA TRP A 106 -13.14 4.75 1.01
C TRP A 106 -12.40 4.29 -0.25
N ILE A 107 -11.51 3.31 -0.13
CA ILE A 107 -10.80 2.75 -1.28
C ILE A 107 -11.63 1.59 -1.84
N ALA A 108 -12.12 1.71 -3.08
CA ALA A 108 -12.93 0.67 -3.68
C ALA A 108 -12.04 -0.49 -4.15
N ARG A 109 -12.44 -1.71 -3.81
CA ARG A 109 -11.73 -2.93 -4.23
C ARG A 109 -12.39 -3.52 -5.47
N LEU A 110 -11.60 -3.83 -6.49
CA LEU A 110 -12.06 -4.57 -7.68
C LEU A 110 -12.50 -5.99 -7.27
N MET A 111 -13.78 -6.30 -7.47
CA MET A 111 -14.38 -7.59 -7.13
C MET A 111 -14.44 -8.54 -8.33
N SER A 112 -14.43 -8.01 -9.56
CA SER A 112 -14.39 -8.82 -10.79
C SER A 112 -13.79 -8.02 -11.94
N GLY A 113 -12.64 -8.48 -12.44
CA GLY A 113 -12.13 -8.18 -13.77
C GLY A 113 -12.13 -9.49 -14.56
N SER A 114 -12.79 -9.50 -15.72
CA SER A 114 -12.76 -10.58 -16.71
C SER A 114 -12.91 -12.03 -16.19
N GLN A 115 -14.10 -12.37 -15.70
CA GLN A 115 -14.73 -13.67 -15.99
C GLN A 115 -16.22 -13.62 -15.58
N ALA A 116 -17.08 -14.03 -16.51
CA ALA A 116 -18.53 -14.00 -16.39
C ALA A 116 -19.04 -14.53 -15.03
N ALA A 117 -19.39 -13.62 -14.13
CA ALA A 117 -20.02 -13.96 -12.86
C ALA A 117 -21.51 -14.26 -13.11
N LYS A 118 -21.84 -15.56 -13.18
CA LYS A 118 -23.20 -16.07 -12.96
C LYS A 118 -23.58 -15.83 -11.50
N GLY A 119 -24.08 -14.65 -11.19
CA GLY A 119 -24.67 -14.30 -9.90
C GLY A 119 -25.98 -13.52 -10.11
N PRO A 120 -26.92 -13.58 -9.15
CA PRO A 120 -28.16 -12.82 -9.21
C PRO A 120 -27.88 -11.37 -8.77
N GLY A 121 -27.17 -10.63 -9.62
CA GLY A 121 -27.03 -9.17 -9.53
C GLY A 121 -27.79 -8.50 -10.67
N PRO A 122 -28.13 -7.20 -10.55
CA PRO A 122 -28.81 -6.46 -11.62
C PRO A 122 -27.98 -6.56 -12.91
N GLN A 123 -28.56 -7.22 -13.91
CA GLN A 123 -27.96 -7.38 -15.23
C GLN A 123 -28.13 -6.07 -15.99
N PHE A 124 -27.03 -5.38 -16.26
CA PHE A 124 -27.00 -4.46 -17.39
C PHE A 124 -27.24 -5.28 -18.65
N ALA A 125 -28.43 -5.15 -19.23
CA ALA A 125 -28.71 -5.69 -20.53
C ALA A 125 -28.63 -4.54 -21.55
N PRO A 126 -27.48 -4.29 -22.20
CA PRO A 126 -27.49 -3.53 -23.43
C PRO A 126 -28.18 -4.38 -24.50
N ALA A 127 -29.25 -3.85 -25.08
CA ALA A 127 -30.06 -4.50 -26.11
C ALA A 127 -29.37 -4.59 -27.49
N LEU A 128 -28.04 -4.72 -27.54
CA LEU A 128 -27.26 -4.85 -28.77
C LEU A 128 -26.13 -5.86 -28.60
N ALA A 129 -26.49 -7.12 -28.32
CA ALA A 129 -25.57 -8.25 -28.48
C ALA A 129 -25.42 -8.55 -29.98
N GLY A 130 -24.51 -7.82 -30.64
CA GLY A 130 -24.23 -8.00 -32.05
C GLY A 130 -22.89 -7.40 -32.48
N VAL A 131 -21.90 -8.28 -32.63
CA VAL A 131 -20.74 -8.17 -33.54
C VAL A 131 -19.45 -7.50 -33.02
N ARG A 132 -18.53 -8.39 -32.61
CA ARG A 132 -17.04 -8.33 -32.66
C ARG A 132 -16.29 -7.39 -31.71
N GLY A 133 -15.30 -7.97 -31.03
CA GLY A 133 -14.20 -7.27 -30.38
C GLY A 133 -14.18 -7.54 -28.88
N ALA A 134 -13.03 -7.90 -28.35
CA ALA A 134 -12.83 -8.28 -26.95
C ALA A 134 -13.01 -7.06 -26.02
N ALA A 135 -14.25 -6.68 -25.71
CA ALA A 135 -14.51 -5.70 -24.66
C ALA A 135 -14.27 -6.38 -23.30
N ALA A 136 -13.32 -5.85 -22.53
CA ALA A 136 -13.17 -6.20 -21.13
C ALA A 136 -14.53 -5.99 -20.46
N GLY A 137 -15.09 -7.05 -19.86
CA GLY A 137 -16.40 -6.98 -19.20
C GLY A 137 -16.41 -5.92 -18.09
N PRO A 138 -17.59 -5.51 -17.61
CA PRO A 138 -17.73 -4.41 -16.67
C PRO A 138 -16.87 -4.64 -15.42
N LEU A 139 -16.09 -3.62 -15.04
CA LEU A 139 -15.29 -3.58 -13.83
C LEU A 139 -16.21 -3.26 -12.65
N ILE A 140 -16.30 -4.16 -11.68
CA ILE A 140 -17.15 -3.99 -10.51
C ILE A 140 -16.27 -3.72 -9.29
N TYR A 141 -16.49 -2.57 -8.67
CA TYR A 141 -15.83 -2.13 -7.44
C TYR A 141 -16.83 -2.07 -6.29
N MET A 142 -16.34 -2.28 -5.08
CA MET A 142 -17.17 -2.22 -3.87
C MET A 142 -16.44 -1.47 -2.75
N ALA A 143 -17.17 -0.59 -2.06
CA ALA A 143 -16.73 0.16 -0.89
C ALA A 143 -17.90 0.36 0.09
N GLU A 144 -17.83 -0.20 1.31
CA GLU A 144 -18.81 0.06 2.40
C GLU A 144 -20.29 -0.12 1.99
N GLY A 145 -20.58 -1.11 1.13
CA GLY A 145 -21.94 -1.38 0.63
C GLY A 145 -22.35 -0.58 -0.61
N VAL A 146 -21.51 0.35 -1.07
CA VAL A 146 -21.62 1.01 -2.36
C VAL A 146 -20.97 0.12 -3.42
N GLN A 147 -21.71 -0.20 -4.47
CA GLN A 147 -21.25 -0.95 -5.62
C GLN A 147 -21.15 -0.02 -6.82
N ILE A 148 -19.97 0.00 -7.44
CA ILE A 148 -19.67 0.84 -8.59
C ILE A 148 -19.38 -0.10 -9.77
N ALA A 149 -20.22 -0.09 -10.78
CA ALA A 149 -19.99 -0.81 -12.03
C ALA A 149 -19.48 0.17 -13.07
N MET A 150 -18.40 -0.17 -13.78
CA MET A 150 -17.81 0.68 -14.81
C MET A 150 -17.54 -0.12 -16.08
N GLU A 151 -17.70 0.52 -17.22
CA GLU A 151 -17.40 -0.03 -18.53
C GLU A 151 -16.60 1.00 -19.33
N VAL A 152 -15.52 0.52 -19.95
CA VAL A 152 -14.63 1.32 -20.77
C VAL A 152 -14.90 0.94 -22.22
N VAL A 153 -15.38 1.89 -23.01
CA VAL A 153 -15.81 1.66 -24.41
C VAL A 153 -14.98 2.55 -25.32
N GLU A 154 -14.55 2.04 -26.46
CA GLU A 154 -13.90 2.85 -27.50
C GLU A 154 -14.93 3.78 -28.16
N ASP A 155 -14.55 5.02 -28.42
CA ASP A 155 -15.39 5.99 -29.11
C ASP A 155 -15.42 5.66 -30.62
N VAL A 156 -16.60 5.22 -31.09
CA VAL A 156 -16.82 4.87 -32.50
C VAL A 156 -16.70 6.09 -33.42
N GLU A 157 -16.97 7.30 -32.91
CA GLU A 157 -16.87 8.53 -33.69
C GLU A 157 -15.43 9.07 -33.73
N GLN A 158 -14.59 8.73 -32.75
CA GLN A 158 -13.22 9.22 -32.63
C GLN A 158 -12.23 8.09 -32.30
N PRO A 159 -11.66 7.41 -33.32
CA PRO A 159 -10.70 6.32 -33.12
C PRO A 159 -9.51 6.75 -32.25
N GLY A 160 -9.18 5.94 -31.25
CA GLY A 160 -8.12 6.23 -30.26
C GLY A 160 -8.55 7.08 -29.07
N ARG A 161 -9.83 7.45 -29.00
CA ARG A 161 -10.47 7.98 -27.79
C ARG A 161 -11.43 6.95 -27.22
N GLY A 162 -11.65 6.99 -25.91
CA GLY A 162 -12.64 6.15 -25.26
C GLY A 162 -13.56 6.93 -24.35
N GLN A 163 -14.55 6.21 -23.86
CA GLN A 163 -15.59 6.68 -22.98
C GLN A 163 -15.64 5.77 -21.75
N LEU A 164 -15.70 6.37 -20.58
CA LEU A 164 -15.94 5.67 -19.31
C LEU A 164 -17.41 5.85 -18.95
N LEU A 165 -18.13 4.74 -18.89
CA LEU A 165 -19.49 4.66 -18.40
C LEU A 165 -19.47 4.07 -17.01
N GLY A 166 -20.25 4.60 -16.08
CA GLY A 166 -20.36 3.99 -14.77
C GLY A 166 -21.71 4.19 -14.11
N LEU A 167 -22.00 3.28 -13.17
CA LEU A 167 -23.18 3.28 -12.32
C LEU A 167 -22.74 3.07 -10.87
N VAL A 168 -23.24 3.94 -9.99
CA VAL A 168 -23.10 3.82 -8.55
C VAL A 168 -24.42 3.35 -7.95
N THR A 169 -24.37 2.29 -7.15
CA THR A 169 -25.54 1.68 -6.48
C THR A 169 -25.26 1.45 -5.00
N GLY A 170 -26.31 1.39 -4.18
CA GLY A 170 -26.19 1.16 -2.73
C GLY A 170 -26.16 2.42 -1.88
N VAL A 171 -26.17 3.61 -2.48
CA VAL A 171 -26.23 4.91 -1.78
C VAL A 171 -27.03 5.94 -2.60
N GLU A 172 -27.55 6.97 -1.95
CA GLU A 172 -28.09 8.16 -2.61
C GLU A 172 -26.94 9.01 -3.15
N THR A 173 -26.89 9.20 -4.47
CA THR A 173 -25.79 9.87 -5.19
C THR A 173 -26.10 11.34 -5.49
N LYS A 174 -27.15 11.89 -4.87
CA LYS A 174 -27.59 13.25 -5.16
C LYS A 174 -26.53 14.26 -4.75
N GLY A 175 -26.01 15.00 -5.74
CA GLY A 175 -24.93 15.97 -5.53
C GLY A 175 -23.53 15.37 -5.54
N TRP A 176 -23.39 14.07 -5.81
CA TRP A 176 -22.08 13.47 -6.02
C TRP A 176 -21.48 13.93 -7.35
N THR A 177 -20.16 14.11 -7.35
CA THR A 177 -19.39 14.32 -8.56
C THR A 177 -18.38 13.19 -8.73
N VAL A 178 -18.04 12.91 -9.99
CA VAL A 178 -16.96 12.02 -10.38
C VAL A 178 -15.85 12.88 -10.96
N GLN A 179 -14.65 12.70 -10.45
CA GLN A 179 -13.44 13.36 -10.88
C GLN A 179 -12.46 12.30 -11.38
N LEU A 180 -11.97 12.49 -12.60
CA LEU A 180 -10.97 11.64 -13.21
C LEU A 180 -9.62 12.36 -13.19
N TRP A 181 -8.60 11.67 -12.71
CA TRP A 181 -7.25 12.19 -12.51
C TRP A 181 -6.24 11.35 -13.30
N ARG A 182 -5.22 12.01 -13.85
CA ARG A 182 -4.08 11.38 -14.55
C ARG A 182 -2.80 12.11 -14.15
N LEU A 183 -1.81 11.38 -13.60
CA LEU A 183 -0.54 11.96 -13.15
C LEU A 183 -0.72 13.23 -12.29
N ASP A 184 -1.65 13.18 -11.34
CA ASP A 184 -2.02 14.29 -10.44
C ASP A 184 -2.70 15.51 -11.10
N GLU A 185 -3.08 15.41 -12.38
CA GLU A 185 -3.90 16.41 -13.07
C GLU A 185 -5.34 15.93 -13.22
N ARG A 186 -6.30 16.77 -12.81
CA ARG A 186 -7.73 16.49 -13.00
C ARG A 186 -8.11 16.68 -14.47
N VAL A 187 -8.36 15.59 -15.17
CA VAL A 187 -8.66 15.57 -16.61
C VAL A 187 -10.16 15.72 -16.92
N ALA A 188 -11.03 15.30 -16.00
CA ALA A 188 -12.48 15.44 -16.17
C ALA A 188 -13.21 15.53 -14.83
N GLU A 189 -14.38 16.18 -14.84
CA GLU A 189 -15.33 16.24 -13.72
C GLU A 189 -16.75 16.16 -14.28
N THR A 190 -17.59 15.30 -13.72
CA THR A 190 -18.98 15.10 -14.16
C THR A 190 -19.88 14.74 -12.98
N PRO A 191 -21.07 15.34 -12.85
CA PRO A 191 -22.01 14.97 -11.80
C PRO A 191 -22.58 13.56 -12.02
N ILE A 192 -22.89 12.87 -10.94
CA ILE A 192 -23.67 11.63 -10.99
C ILE A 192 -25.15 12.02 -11.06
N ASP A 193 -25.90 11.40 -11.96
CA ASP A 193 -27.34 11.63 -12.08
C ASP A 193 -28.14 10.99 -10.92
N ASP A 194 -29.43 11.28 -10.85
CA ASP A 194 -30.33 10.73 -9.81
C ASP A 194 -30.48 9.21 -9.88
N ALA A 195 -30.12 8.59 -11.01
CA ALA A 195 -30.13 7.14 -11.20
C ALA A 195 -28.76 6.50 -10.90
N GLY A 196 -27.76 7.29 -10.50
CA GLY A 196 -26.42 6.82 -10.17
C GLY A 196 -25.47 6.72 -11.37
N ASN A 197 -25.88 7.17 -12.57
CA ASN A 197 -25.05 7.07 -13.77
C ASN A 197 -24.10 8.26 -13.92
N PHE A 198 -22.94 8.00 -14.53
CA PHE A 198 -22.02 9.02 -15.00
C PHE A 198 -21.36 8.56 -16.31
N THR A 199 -20.99 9.54 -17.13
CA THR A 199 -20.30 9.30 -18.40
C THR A 199 -19.17 10.32 -18.57
N ILE A 200 -17.96 9.84 -18.83
CA ILE A 200 -16.81 10.67 -19.17
C ILE A 200 -16.36 10.31 -20.57
N GLN A 201 -16.26 11.30 -21.45
CA GLN A 201 -15.89 11.15 -22.84
C GLN A 201 -14.50 11.74 -23.10
N ASP A 202 -13.99 11.54 -24.32
CA ASP A 202 -12.71 12.11 -24.77
C ASP A 202 -11.51 11.66 -23.91
N LEU A 203 -11.47 10.37 -23.59
CA LEU A 203 -10.38 9.78 -22.81
C LEU A 203 -9.30 9.22 -23.75
N ILE A 204 -8.04 9.38 -23.38
CA ILE A 204 -6.89 8.80 -24.08
C ILE A 204 -6.36 7.57 -23.33
N SER A 205 -5.67 6.63 -23.98
CA SER A 205 -5.18 5.44 -23.27
C SER A 205 -4.20 5.85 -22.18
N GLY A 206 -4.29 5.19 -21.02
CA GLY A 206 -3.41 5.48 -19.89
C GLY A 206 -3.92 4.97 -18.56
N GLU A 207 -3.18 5.33 -17.52
CA GLU A 207 -3.52 5.06 -16.13
C GLU A 207 -4.23 6.27 -15.53
N TYR A 208 -5.36 6.01 -14.88
CA TYR A 208 -6.21 7.01 -14.27
C TYR A 208 -6.51 6.67 -12.81
N SER A 209 -6.86 7.68 -12.04
CA SER A 209 -7.50 7.52 -10.73
C SER A 209 -8.88 8.16 -10.77
N LEU A 210 -9.87 7.46 -10.24
CA LEU A 210 -11.24 7.96 -10.17
C LEU A 210 -11.57 8.29 -8.71
N ILE A 211 -12.02 9.51 -8.47
CA ILE A 211 -12.52 9.96 -7.18
C ILE A 211 -13.98 10.32 -7.36
N MET A 212 -14.88 9.77 -6.55
CA MET A 212 -16.29 10.13 -6.60
C MET A 212 -16.84 10.33 -5.21
N GLY A 213 -17.72 11.30 -5.03
CA GLY A 213 -18.21 11.63 -3.71
C GLY A 213 -18.89 12.98 -3.60
N ASP A 214 -19.22 13.33 -2.38
CA ASP A 214 -19.71 14.64 -1.96
C ASP A 214 -18.78 15.22 -0.88
N SER A 215 -19.21 16.30 -0.23
CA SER A 215 -18.46 16.94 0.87
C SER A 215 -18.32 16.07 2.13
N GLU A 216 -19.08 14.98 2.26
CA GLU A 216 -19.06 14.09 3.43
C GLU A 216 -18.33 12.77 3.16
N ARG A 217 -18.38 12.26 1.92
CA ARG A 217 -17.91 10.92 1.55
C ARG A 217 -17.20 10.95 0.21
N GLU A 218 -16.05 10.31 0.16
CA GLU A 218 -15.31 10.09 -1.08
C GLU A 218 -14.98 8.61 -1.25
N ILE A 219 -15.13 8.13 -2.47
CA ILE A 219 -14.72 6.80 -2.92
C ILE A 219 -13.61 6.96 -3.94
N HIS A 220 -12.47 6.35 -3.65
CA HIS A 220 -11.26 6.40 -4.46
C HIS A 220 -11.05 5.05 -5.14
N ILE A 221 -10.89 5.08 -6.46
CA ILE A 221 -10.54 3.93 -7.29
C ILE A 221 -9.16 4.22 -7.91
N PRO A 222 -8.08 3.74 -7.30
CA PRO A 222 -6.73 3.92 -7.85
C PRO A 222 -6.48 2.97 -9.02
N GLU A 223 -5.52 3.33 -9.87
CA GLU A 223 -4.93 2.46 -10.91
C GLU A 223 -5.93 1.92 -11.96
N LEU A 224 -6.85 2.75 -12.42
CA LEU A 224 -7.74 2.42 -13.52
C LEU A 224 -6.98 2.46 -14.85
N LYS A 225 -6.70 1.28 -15.41
CA LYS A 225 -6.06 1.14 -16.73
C LYS A 225 -7.10 1.20 -17.84
N MET A 226 -6.95 2.16 -18.73
CA MET A 226 -7.78 2.30 -19.92
C MET A 226 -6.91 2.07 -21.16
N GLU A 227 -7.17 0.98 -21.87
CA GLU A 227 -6.50 0.59 -23.11
C GLU A 227 -7.59 0.29 -24.16
N TRP A 228 -7.38 0.73 -25.39
CA TRP A 228 -8.27 0.50 -26.54
C TRP A 228 -7.49 -0.21 -27.65
#